data_AF-A0A7F5RLP2-F1
#
_entry.id   AF-A0A7F5RLP2-F1
#
_cell.length_a   1.000
_cell.length_b   1.000
_cell.length_c   1.000
_cell.angle_alpha   90.00
_cell.angle_beta   90.00
_cell.angle_gamma   90.00
#
_symmetry.space_group_name_H-M   'P 1'
#
loop_
_entity.id
_entity.type
_entity.pdbx_description
1 polymer ?
#
loop_
_entity_poly.entity_id
_entity_poly.type
_entity_poly.pdbx_seq_one_letter_code
_entity_poly.pdbx_strand_id
1 'polypeptide(L)'
;MNLSSLINLDDVVEMVNYSGVYKTLDRFGYNMDTLMKQLAPPCDKMFKKCYWKTKEVPCLNLFKVVRTTYGYCCGFNQKGFQDEEGDTTVSSKVHEYAMGAGPAFGLRLILDAEEEEYLSPLKSVIGFCVAVLPSHFFPQMESYGNTLLQADEMTMYLKPTVISSTPEVKRLNYKTRDCFREREV
;
A
#
# COMPACT_ATOMS: atom_id res chain seq x y z
N MET A 1 -3.72 -19.96 17.21
CA MET A 1 -4.51 -19.19 18.19
C MET A 1 -5.24 -18.11 17.43
N ASN A 2 -6.54 -17.99 17.63
CA ASN A 2 -7.38 -17.03 16.91
C ASN A 2 -7.28 -15.66 17.61
N LEU A 3 -6.86 -14.59 16.92
CA LEU A 3 -6.74 -13.27 17.56
C LEU A 3 -8.11 -12.72 18.01
N SER A 4 -9.20 -13.16 17.38
CA SER A 4 -10.56 -12.75 17.75
C SER A 4 -10.97 -13.17 19.16
N SER A 5 -10.29 -14.14 19.78
CA SER A 5 -10.54 -14.51 21.18
C SER A 5 -9.74 -13.67 22.19
N LEU A 6 -8.87 -12.76 21.74
CA LEU A 6 -8.02 -11.92 22.59
C LEU A 6 -8.54 -10.47 22.73
N ILE A 7 -9.54 -10.08 21.94
CA ILE A 7 -10.10 -8.73 21.95
C ILE A 7 -11.59 -8.85 22.25
N ASN A 8 -11.93 -8.83 23.53
CA ASN A 8 -13.32 -8.66 23.96
C ASN A 8 -13.61 -7.15 24.01
N LEU A 9 -14.58 -6.67 23.22
CA LEU A 9 -14.92 -5.25 23.19
C LEU A 9 -15.43 -4.73 24.55
N ASP A 10 -15.96 -5.62 25.40
CA ASP A 10 -16.38 -5.25 26.75
C ASP A 10 -15.18 -4.98 27.68
N ASP A 11 -14.01 -5.58 27.42
CA ASP A 11 -12.76 -5.31 28.15
C ASP A 11 -12.10 -3.99 27.70
N VAL A 12 -12.53 -3.43 26.54
CA VAL A 12 -12.04 -2.14 26.02
C VAL A 12 -12.61 -0.96 26.81
N VAL A 13 -13.71 -1.17 27.55
CA VAL A 13 -14.38 -0.10 28.30
C VAL A 13 -13.63 0.25 29.60
N GLU A 14 -12.73 -0.62 30.09
CA GLU A 14 -11.84 -0.36 31.24
C GLU A 14 -10.38 -0.04 30.84
N MET A 15 -10.16 0.63 29.69
CA MET A 15 -8.82 0.98 29.19
C MET A 15 -8.15 2.12 29.98
N VAL A 16 -7.63 1.83 31.18
CA VAL A 16 -6.83 2.78 31.99
C VAL A 16 -5.31 2.65 31.76
N ASN A 17 -4.82 1.70 30.95
CA ASN A 17 -3.38 1.66 30.62
C ASN A 17 -3.02 0.94 29.30
N TYR A 18 -3.19 1.61 28.16
CA TYR A 18 -2.77 1.12 26.84
C TYR A 18 -1.29 0.69 26.79
N SER A 19 -0.40 1.37 27.54
CA SER A 19 1.03 1.00 27.59
C SER A 19 1.25 -0.40 28.16
N GLY A 20 0.43 -0.82 29.14
CA GLY A 20 0.51 -2.15 29.74
C GLY A 20 0.08 -3.26 28.78
N VAL A 21 -0.98 -3.01 28.01
CA VAL A 21 -1.49 -3.95 26.98
C VAL A 21 -0.44 -4.16 25.90
N TYR A 22 0.11 -3.08 25.34
CA TYR A 22 1.14 -3.19 24.29
C TYR A 22 2.39 -3.93 24.78
N LYS A 23 2.89 -3.62 25.99
CA LYS A 23 4.04 -4.33 26.57
C LYS A 23 3.77 -5.82 26.78
N THR A 24 2.54 -6.17 27.12
CA THR A 24 2.13 -7.56 27.29
C THR A 24 2.08 -8.29 25.95
N LEU A 25 1.44 -7.69 24.95
CA LEU A 25 1.36 -8.23 23.58
C LEU A 25 2.75 -8.41 22.96
N ASP A 26 3.63 -7.42 23.12
CA ASP A 26 5.01 -7.46 22.64
C ASP A 26 5.79 -8.63 23.26
N ARG A 27 5.60 -8.89 24.56
CA ARG A 27 6.18 -10.06 25.25
C ARG A 27 5.72 -11.40 24.68
N PHE A 28 4.51 -11.47 24.12
CA PHE A 28 3.98 -12.65 23.43
C PHE A 28 4.37 -12.72 21.94
N GLY A 29 5.22 -11.80 21.46
CA GLY A 29 5.67 -11.73 20.08
C GLY A 29 4.75 -10.93 19.15
N TYR A 30 3.71 -10.28 19.69
CA TYR A 30 2.83 -9.40 18.94
C TYR A 30 3.31 -7.95 19.06
N ASN A 31 4.35 -7.61 18.32
CA ASN A 31 4.73 -6.21 18.15
C ASN A 31 3.75 -5.47 17.23
N MET A 32 3.78 -4.14 17.25
CA MET A 32 2.85 -3.31 16.47
C MET A 32 2.87 -3.64 14.97
N ASP A 33 4.04 -3.97 14.43
CA ASP A 33 4.19 -4.29 13.02
C ASP A 33 3.47 -5.59 12.64
N THR A 34 3.68 -6.64 13.44
CA THR A 34 3.05 -7.95 13.28
C THR A 34 1.53 -7.83 13.44
N LEU A 35 1.09 -7.07 14.44
CA LEU A 35 -0.33 -6.87 14.71
C LEU A 35 -1.00 -6.12 13.55
N MET A 36 -0.42 -5.01 13.09
CA MET A 36 -0.94 -4.26 11.94
C MET A 36 -0.98 -5.10 10.67
N LYS A 37 0.00 -5.99 10.46
CA LYS A 37 0.03 -6.89 9.30
C LYS A 37 -1.05 -7.99 9.38
N GLN A 38 -1.33 -8.51 10.59
CA GLN A 38 -2.34 -9.53 10.81
C GLN A 38 -3.78 -8.98 10.79
N LEU A 39 -3.97 -7.73 11.20
CA LEU A 39 -5.27 -7.07 11.19
C LEU A 39 -5.59 -6.40 9.84
N ALA A 40 -4.61 -6.25 8.95
CA ALA A 40 -4.83 -5.67 7.63
C ALA A 40 -5.72 -6.58 6.77
N PRO A 41 -6.66 -6.01 5.99
CA PRO A 41 -7.41 -6.77 5.01
C PRO A 41 -6.48 -7.51 4.04
N PRO A 42 -6.67 -8.84 3.86
CA PRO A 42 -5.78 -9.63 3.01
C PRO A 42 -5.97 -9.31 1.53
N CYS A 43 -4.87 -9.05 0.82
CA CYS A 43 -4.91 -8.60 -0.57
C CYS A 43 -5.64 -9.57 -1.51
N ASP A 44 -5.52 -10.89 -1.32
CA ASP A 44 -6.18 -11.89 -2.16
C ASP A 44 -7.71 -11.85 -2.07
N LYS A 45 -8.26 -11.28 -0.99
CA LYS A 45 -9.70 -11.15 -0.81
C LYS A 45 -10.26 -9.85 -1.38
N MET A 46 -9.46 -8.77 -1.33
CA MET A 46 -9.85 -7.47 -1.87
C MET A 46 -10.01 -7.45 -3.41
N PHE A 47 -9.33 -8.35 -4.14
CA PHE A 47 -9.34 -8.35 -5.61
C PHE A 47 -10.11 -9.55 -6.18
N LYS A 48 -11.29 -9.31 -6.80
CA LYS A 48 -12.01 -10.35 -7.56
C LYS A 48 -11.37 -10.66 -8.90
N LYS A 49 -11.02 -9.63 -9.67
CA LYS A 49 -10.43 -9.77 -11.00
C LYS A 49 -9.41 -8.68 -11.27
N CYS A 50 -8.32 -9.03 -11.93
CA CYS A 50 -7.29 -8.11 -12.35
C CYS A 50 -6.99 -8.24 -13.83
N TYR A 51 -6.93 -7.10 -14.50
CA TYR A 51 -6.57 -6.99 -15.90
C TYR A 51 -5.33 -6.11 -16.04
N TRP A 52 -4.32 -6.63 -16.74
CA TRP A 52 -3.10 -5.90 -17.07
C TRP A 52 -2.74 -6.14 -18.52
N LYS A 53 -2.49 -5.07 -19.28
CA LYS A 53 -2.12 -5.14 -20.71
C LYS A 53 -3.08 -6.05 -21.51
N THR A 54 -4.37 -5.71 -21.46
CA THR A 54 -5.49 -6.43 -22.10
C THR A 54 -5.77 -7.86 -21.63
N LYS A 55 -4.97 -8.43 -20.72
CA LYS A 55 -5.11 -9.81 -20.25
C LYS A 55 -5.65 -9.86 -18.82
N GLU A 56 -6.56 -10.79 -18.57
CA GLU A 56 -6.87 -11.21 -17.21
C GLU A 56 -5.67 -11.95 -16.63
N VAL A 57 -5.23 -11.56 -15.44
CA VAL A 57 -4.07 -12.14 -14.77
C VAL A 57 -4.39 -12.36 -13.28
N PRO A 58 -3.77 -13.36 -12.63
CA PRO A 58 -3.93 -13.53 -11.19
C PRO A 58 -3.50 -12.28 -10.42
N CYS A 59 -4.37 -11.76 -9.55
CA CYS A 59 -4.12 -10.52 -8.81
C CYS A 59 -2.88 -10.59 -7.91
N LEU A 60 -2.62 -11.75 -7.32
CA LEU A 60 -1.42 -12.02 -6.51
C LEU A 60 -0.10 -11.92 -7.30
N ASN A 61 -0.16 -11.99 -8.64
CA ASN A 61 1.02 -11.74 -9.45
C ASN A 61 1.33 -10.25 -9.60
N LEU A 62 0.33 -9.38 -9.45
CA LEU A 62 0.46 -7.94 -9.63
C LEU A 62 0.70 -7.21 -8.31
N PHE A 63 -0.05 -7.57 -7.26
CA PHE A 63 -0.05 -6.85 -5.99
C PHE A 63 0.81 -7.54 -4.95
N LYS A 64 1.46 -6.73 -4.12
CA LYS A 64 2.18 -7.16 -2.93
C LYS A 64 1.71 -6.36 -1.73
N VAL A 65 1.86 -6.93 -0.54
CA VAL A 65 1.67 -6.19 0.71
C VAL A 65 2.77 -5.13 0.82
N VAL A 66 2.38 -3.89 1.11
CA VAL A 66 3.26 -2.72 1.23
C VAL A 66 2.91 -1.91 2.48
N ARG A 67 3.91 -1.24 3.06
CA ARG A 67 3.70 -0.30 4.17
C ARG A 67 3.26 1.06 3.67
N THR A 68 2.33 1.69 4.40
CA THR A 68 1.74 3.00 4.13
C THR A 68 1.46 3.73 5.44
N THR A 69 0.98 4.97 5.38
CA THR A 69 0.49 5.71 6.56
C THR A 69 -0.78 5.10 7.19
N TYR A 70 -1.53 4.29 6.45
CA TYR A 70 -2.70 3.54 6.97
C TYR A 70 -2.35 2.13 7.47
N GLY A 71 -1.06 1.81 7.61
CA GLY A 71 -0.58 0.47 7.94
C GLY A 71 -0.26 -0.32 6.68
N TYR A 72 -0.66 -1.59 6.62
CA TYR A 72 -0.38 -2.46 5.49
C TYR A 72 -1.48 -2.40 4.44
N CYS A 73 -1.09 -2.22 3.18
CA CYS A 73 -1.99 -2.13 2.02
C CYS A 73 -1.47 -2.98 0.85
N CYS A 74 -2.20 -2.99 -0.26
CA CYS A 74 -1.83 -3.71 -1.48
C CYS A 74 -1.27 -2.76 -2.54
N GLY A 75 0.01 -2.94 -2.89
CA GLY A 75 0.74 -2.09 -3.84
C GLY A 75 1.04 -2.81 -5.15
N PHE A 76 0.80 -2.12 -6.27
CA PHE A 76 1.22 -2.53 -7.61
C PHE A 76 2.46 -1.73 -8.04
N ASN A 77 3.48 -2.41 -8.58
CA ASN A 77 4.70 -1.80 -9.14
C ASN A 77 5.45 -0.85 -8.18
N GLN A 78 5.40 -1.13 -6.87
CA GLN A 78 6.10 -0.37 -5.84
C GLN A 78 7.54 -0.91 -5.60
N LYS A 79 8.51 0.00 -5.50
CA LYS A 79 9.93 -0.30 -5.22
C LYS A 79 10.32 -0.12 -3.76
N GLY A 80 9.72 0.87 -3.09
CA GLY A 80 10.16 1.28 -1.76
C GLY A 80 9.70 0.35 -0.64
N PHE A 81 10.60 0.13 0.33
CA PHE A 81 10.33 -0.41 1.68
C PHE A 81 9.82 -1.86 1.73
N GLN A 82 10.42 -2.75 0.95
CA GLN A 82 10.30 -4.18 1.23
C GLN A 82 11.15 -4.47 2.47
N ASP A 83 10.52 -5.01 3.51
CA ASP A 83 11.24 -5.61 4.62
C ASP A 83 12.06 -6.78 4.09
N GLU A 84 13.34 -6.86 4.44
CA GLU A 84 14.25 -7.92 3.96
C GLU A 84 13.93 -9.32 4.50
N GLU A 85 12.82 -9.48 5.22
CA GLU A 85 12.35 -10.77 5.74
C GLU A 85 11.20 -11.33 4.89
N GLY A 86 11.57 -12.01 3.80
CA GLY A 86 10.62 -12.85 3.07
C GLY A 86 11.00 -13.15 1.63
N ASP A 87 11.87 -14.14 1.47
CA ASP A 87 12.12 -14.93 0.25
C ASP A 87 12.93 -14.25 -0.88
N THR A 88 14.23 -14.54 -0.85
CA THR A 88 15.22 -14.28 -1.91
C THR A 88 14.95 -15.03 -3.21
N THR A 89 13.85 -15.80 -3.34
CA THR A 89 13.53 -16.56 -4.55
C THR A 89 12.36 -16.05 -5.39
N VAL A 90 11.63 -15.00 -4.99
CA VAL A 90 10.52 -14.47 -5.82
C VAL A 90 10.90 -13.20 -6.56
N SER A 91 11.69 -13.42 -7.61
CA SER A 91 11.85 -12.59 -8.81
C SER A 91 12.24 -11.14 -8.54
N SER A 92 13.42 -10.77 -9.04
CA SER A 92 13.70 -9.42 -9.53
C SER A 92 12.57 -8.99 -10.48
N LYS A 93 11.43 -8.50 -9.95
CA LYS A 93 10.28 -8.11 -10.77
C LYS A 93 10.66 -6.81 -11.45
N VAL A 94 11.05 -6.99 -12.71
CA VAL A 94 11.20 -5.94 -13.72
C VAL A 94 10.01 -5.01 -13.60
N HIS A 95 10.26 -3.70 -13.63
CA HIS A 95 9.18 -2.72 -13.65
C HIS A 95 8.17 -3.03 -14.73
N GLU A 96 6.91 -3.07 -14.33
CA GLU A 96 5.82 -3.25 -15.27
C GLU A 96 5.56 -1.91 -15.96
N TYR A 97 5.79 -1.88 -17.27
CA TYR A 97 5.50 -0.73 -18.12
C TYR A 97 4.24 -1.00 -18.94
N ALA A 98 3.38 0.00 -19.10
CA ALA A 98 2.23 -0.09 -19.98
C ALA A 98 2.68 -0.29 -21.44
N MET A 99 1.92 -1.07 -22.23
CA MET A 99 2.23 -1.35 -23.65
C MET A 99 1.68 -0.29 -24.61
N GLY A 100 0.90 0.65 -24.11
CA GLY A 100 0.24 1.67 -24.92
C GLY A 100 -0.64 2.57 -24.05
N ALA A 101 -1.38 3.46 -24.69
CA ALA A 101 -2.34 4.35 -24.05
C ALA A 101 -3.77 3.80 -24.16
N GLY A 102 -4.59 4.09 -23.15
CA GLY A 102 -6.01 3.76 -23.11
C GLY A 102 -6.39 2.70 -22.07
N PRO A 103 -7.69 2.57 -21.75
CA PRO A 103 -8.16 1.75 -20.62
C PRO A 103 -7.84 0.25 -20.77
N ALA A 104 -7.74 -0.24 -22.01
CA ALA A 104 -7.43 -1.64 -22.29
C ALA A 104 -5.97 -2.00 -21.96
N PHE A 105 -5.04 -1.05 -22.09
CA PHE A 105 -3.60 -1.25 -21.87
C PHE A 105 -3.13 -0.88 -20.46
N GLY A 106 -4.04 -0.33 -19.64
CA GLY A 106 -3.79 0.02 -18.24
C GLY A 106 -4.10 -1.11 -17.25
N LEU A 107 -4.17 -0.73 -15.98
CA LEU A 107 -4.58 -1.58 -14.88
C LEU A 107 -6.10 -1.45 -14.70
N ARG A 108 -6.82 -2.58 -14.69
CA ARG A 108 -8.25 -2.64 -14.39
C ARG A 108 -8.50 -3.65 -13.30
N LEU A 109 -9.32 -3.28 -12.32
CA LEU A 109 -9.54 -4.05 -11.11
C LEU A 109 -11.05 -4.17 -10.89
N ILE A 110 -11.49 -5.35 -10.50
CA ILE A 110 -12.80 -5.57 -9.89
C ILE A 110 -12.52 -5.93 -8.43
N LEU A 111 -13.06 -5.14 -7.51
CA LEU A 111 -12.74 -5.22 -6.09
C LEU A 111 -13.92 -5.79 -5.28
N ASP A 112 -13.62 -6.43 -4.15
CA ASP A 112 -14.62 -6.80 -3.13
C ASP A 112 -14.30 -6.09 -1.81
N ALA A 113 -15.24 -5.26 -1.35
CA ALA A 113 -15.04 -4.50 -0.13
C ALA A 113 -15.27 -5.35 1.13
N GLU A 114 -15.83 -6.56 1.05
CA GLU A 114 -16.05 -7.43 2.22
C GLU A 114 -16.65 -6.68 3.44
N GLU A 115 -17.76 -5.99 3.20
CA GLU A 115 -18.40 -5.11 4.20
C GLU A 115 -18.66 -5.78 5.55
N GLU A 116 -18.96 -7.08 5.55
CA GLU A 116 -19.22 -7.87 6.76
C GLU A 116 -18.01 -7.97 7.70
N GLU A 117 -16.79 -7.74 7.20
CA GLU A 117 -15.53 -7.79 7.96
C GLU A 117 -15.10 -6.40 8.49
N TYR A 118 -15.91 -5.36 8.31
CA TYR A 118 -15.61 -4.00 8.78
C TYR A 118 -15.82 -3.86 10.29
N LEU A 119 -14.81 -4.26 11.08
CA LEU A 119 -14.87 -4.15 12.55
C LEU A 119 -14.49 -2.75 13.06
N SER A 120 -13.44 -2.15 12.50
CA SER A 120 -12.91 -0.85 12.95
C SER A 120 -12.27 -0.08 11.78
N PRO A 121 -13.09 0.46 10.84
CA PRO A 121 -12.57 1.12 9.66
C PRO A 121 -11.96 2.49 10.01
N LEU A 122 -10.86 2.86 9.33
CA LEU A 122 -10.21 4.17 9.49
C LEU A 122 -11.09 5.34 9.02
N LYS A 123 -12.04 5.08 8.12
CA LYS A 123 -12.99 6.05 7.60
C LYS A 123 -14.40 5.45 7.72
N SER A 124 -15.40 6.27 8.04
CA SER A 124 -16.82 5.85 8.09
C SER A 124 -17.44 5.70 6.69
N VAL A 125 -16.75 5.03 5.77
CA VAL A 125 -17.19 4.76 4.41
C VAL A 125 -16.82 3.33 4.02
N ILE A 126 -17.69 2.69 3.25
CA ILE A 126 -17.45 1.35 2.70
C ILE A 126 -16.90 1.52 1.28
N GLY A 127 -15.73 0.93 1.03
CA GLY A 127 -15.00 1.10 -0.22
C GLY A 127 -13.50 1.15 -0.01
N PHE A 128 -12.79 1.72 -0.99
CA PHE A 128 -11.34 1.67 -1.10
C PHE A 128 -10.71 3.05 -1.12
N CYS A 129 -9.50 3.16 -0.57
CA CYS A 129 -8.65 4.33 -0.76
C CYS A 129 -7.58 4.00 -1.79
N VAL A 130 -7.60 4.69 -2.94
CA VAL A 130 -6.69 4.44 -4.07
C VAL A 130 -5.77 5.65 -4.27
N ALA A 131 -4.47 5.41 -4.31
CA ALA A 131 -3.45 6.42 -4.58
C ALA A 131 -2.56 5.97 -5.74
N VAL A 132 -2.22 6.89 -6.64
CA VAL A 132 -1.23 6.66 -7.69
C VAL A 132 -0.02 7.53 -7.42
N LEU A 133 1.11 6.89 -7.16
CA LEU A 133 2.33 7.53 -6.69
C LEU A 133 3.55 7.03 -7.48
N PRO A 134 4.63 7.82 -7.56
CA PRO A 134 5.90 7.32 -8.06
C PRO A 134 6.36 6.08 -7.27
N SER A 135 6.91 5.07 -7.95
CA SER A 135 7.22 3.77 -7.35
C SER A 135 8.17 3.79 -6.15
N HIS A 136 8.93 4.87 -5.96
CA HIS A 136 9.96 5.03 -4.94
C HIS A 136 9.51 5.91 -3.76
N PHE A 137 8.30 6.50 -3.85
CA PHE A 137 7.74 7.30 -2.77
C PHE A 137 7.08 6.39 -1.72
N PHE A 138 7.20 6.76 -0.46
CA PHE A 138 6.42 6.12 0.60
C PHE A 138 4.94 6.53 0.47
N PRO A 139 3.99 5.58 0.44
CA PRO A 139 2.59 5.92 0.24
C PRO A 139 1.98 6.66 1.44
N GLN A 140 1.68 7.95 1.25
CA GLN A 140 0.96 8.81 2.19
C GLN A 140 -0.51 8.92 1.78
N MET A 141 -1.35 8.06 2.36
CA MET A 141 -2.73 7.86 1.93
C MET A 141 -3.65 9.03 2.30
N GLU A 142 -3.30 9.82 3.31
CA GLU A 142 -4.06 11.01 3.71
C GLU A 142 -3.95 12.14 2.69
N SER A 143 -2.80 12.27 2.02
CA SER A 143 -2.51 13.38 1.10
C SER A 143 -2.87 13.06 -0.35
N TYR A 144 -2.66 11.81 -0.77
CA TYR A 144 -2.80 11.40 -2.18
C TYR A 144 -3.88 10.35 -2.42
N GLY A 145 -4.54 9.88 -1.35
CA GLY A 145 -5.59 8.89 -1.42
C GLY A 145 -6.90 9.47 -1.93
N ASN A 146 -7.52 8.77 -2.88
CA ASN A 146 -8.86 9.06 -3.36
C ASN A 146 -9.80 7.95 -2.88
N THR A 147 -10.96 8.32 -2.39
CA THR A 147 -11.97 7.35 -1.94
C THR A 147 -12.80 6.88 -3.13
N LEU A 148 -12.87 5.57 -3.33
CA LEU A 148 -13.81 4.86 -4.19
C LEU A 148 -14.86 4.20 -3.29
N LEU A 149 -16.13 4.54 -3.45
CA LEU A 149 -17.21 3.93 -2.68
C LEU A 149 -17.62 2.58 -3.27
N GLN A 150 -18.29 1.76 -2.46
CA GLN A 150 -18.91 0.53 -2.96
C GLN A 150 -19.95 0.85 -4.04
N ALA A 151 -20.06 -0.03 -5.04
CA ALA A 151 -20.94 0.12 -6.20
C ALA A 151 -20.63 1.31 -7.14
N ASP A 152 -19.52 2.02 -6.93
CA ASP A 152 -19.01 3.05 -7.84
C ASP A 152 -17.92 2.51 -8.79
N GLU A 153 -17.69 3.24 -9.89
CA GLU A 153 -16.57 3.03 -10.80
C GLU A 153 -15.66 4.27 -10.82
N MET A 154 -14.36 4.08 -10.58
CA MET A 154 -13.36 5.14 -10.64
C MET A 154 -12.34 4.89 -11.76
N THR A 155 -12.22 5.85 -12.68
CA THR A 155 -11.21 5.83 -13.75
C THR A 155 -10.21 6.96 -13.54
N MET A 156 -8.91 6.62 -13.46
CA MET A 156 -7.82 7.59 -13.33
C MET A 156 -6.98 7.63 -14.62
N TYR A 157 -6.86 8.81 -15.24
CA TYR A 157 -5.98 9.03 -16.38
C TYR A 157 -4.62 9.53 -15.93
N LEU A 158 -3.55 8.82 -16.29
CA LEU A 158 -2.20 9.15 -15.88
C LEU A 158 -1.44 9.82 -17.02
N LYS A 159 -0.95 11.04 -16.78
CA LYS A 159 0.00 11.74 -17.65
C LYS A 159 1.31 11.94 -16.88
N PRO A 160 2.35 11.12 -17.14
CA PRO A 160 3.61 11.25 -16.43
C PRO A 160 4.29 12.57 -16.83
N THR A 161 4.72 13.34 -15.83
CA THR A 161 5.58 14.52 -16.02
C THR A 161 6.95 14.20 -15.44
N VAL A 162 7.99 14.31 -16.27
CA VAL A 162 9.37 14.14 -15.83
C VAL A 162 9.95 15.53 -15.61
N ILE A 163 10.15 15.87 -14.35
CA ILE A 163 10.91 17.07 -13.97
C ILE A 163 12.35 16.63 -13.83
N SER A 164 13.25 17.28 -14.54
CA SER A 164 14.68 16.98 -14.42
C SER A 164 15.48 18.27 -14.48
N SER A 165 16.52 18.33 -13.65
CA SER A 165 17.45 19.45 -13.65
C SER A 165 18.25 19.55 -14.95
N THR A 166 18.66 20.76 -15.29
CA THR A 166 19.52 21.02 -16.45
C THR A 166 20.88 20.34 -16.28
N PRO A 167 21.57 19.98 -17.38
CA PRO A 167 22.87 19.30 -17.32
C PRO A 167 23.93 20.06 -16.51
N GLU A 168 23.88 21.39 -16.50
CA GLU A 168 24.80 22.27 -15.78
C GLU A 168 24.62 22.13 -14.27
N VAL A 169 23.36 22.12 -13.80
CA VAL A 169 23.03 21.93 -12.39
C VAL A 169 23.43 20.52 -11.94
N LYS A 170 23.22 19.50 -12.78
CA LYS A 170 23.63 18.11 -12.47
C LYS A 170 25.14 17.94 -12.27
N ARG A 171 25.97 18.79 -12.89
CA ARG A 171 27.45 18.76 -12.74
C ARG A 171 27.94 19.43 -11.47
N LEU A 172 27.14 20.28 -10.84
CA LEU A 172 27.50 20.90 -9.57
C LEU A 172 27.55 19.85 -8.45
N ASN A 173 28.47 20.03 -7.50
CA ASN A 173 28.58 19.18 -6.32
C ASN A 173 27.27 19.26 -5.51
N TYR A 174 26.80 18.12 -4.98
CA TYR A 174 25.56 18.02 -4.22
C TYR A 174 25.48 19.02 -3.05
N LYS A 175 26.61 19.35 -2.40
CA LYS A 175 26.67 20.35 -1.32
C LYS A 175 26.37 21.76 -1.83
N THR A 176 26.81 22.09 -3.04
CA THR A 176 26.55 23.39 -3.68
C THR A 176 25.11 23.48 -4.18
N ARG A 177 24.48 22.34 -4.47
CA ARG A 177 23.07 22.24 -4.87
C ARG A 177 22.11 22.14 -3.68
N ASP A 178 22.64 22.13 -2.45
CA ASP A 178 21.87 21.91 -1.23
C ASP A 178 21.03 20.60 -1.26
N CYS A 179 21.58 19.55 -1.88
CA CYS A 179 20.96 18.23 -1.92
C CYS A 179 21.55 17.30 -0.85
N PHE A 180 20.82 16.27 -0.47
CA PHE A 180 21.31 15.25 0.48
C PHE A 180 22.18 14.19 -0.21
N ARG A 181 21.95 13.90 -1.51
CA ARG A 181 22.71 12.90 -2.28
C ARG A 181 23.20 13.40 -3.64
N GLU A 182 24.23 12.72 -4.14
CA GLU A 182 24.87 13.06 -5.43
C GLU A 182 23.95 12.88 -6.65
N ARG A 183 23.03 11.91 -6.61
CA ARG A 183 22.04 11.64 -7.67
C ARG A 183 20.69 12.34 -7.50
N GLU A 184 20.56 13.19 -6.48
CA GLU A 184 19.34 13.95 -6.22
C GLU A 184 19.39 15.22 -7.07
N VAL A 185 18.63 15.21 -8.18
CA VAL A 185 18.51 16.31 -9.17
C VAL A 185 17.27 16.18 -10.05
#